data_AF-A0A6J4KSY9-F1
#
_entry.id   AF-A0A6J4KSY9-F1
#
_cell.length_a   1.000
_cell.length_b   1.000
_cell.length_c   1.000
_cell.angle_alpha   90.00
_cell.angle_beta   90.00
_cell.angle_gamma   90.00
#
_symmetry.space_group_name_H-M   'P 1'
#
loop_
_entity.id
_entity.type
_entity.pdbx_description
1 polymer ?
#
loop_
_entity_poly.entity_id
_entity_poly.type
_entity_poly.pdbx_seq_one_letter_code
_entity_poly.pdbx_strand_id
1 'polypeptide(L)'
;MERIAAFLDIEVPEAELPGLLENLSLAAMRDEAARDRPQMAQIWTEGVRTFFFKGTNGRWKDVLSADELSLYEETAARELTPECRSWLEGEGMKFC
;
A
#
# COMPACT_ATOMS: atom_id res chain seq x y z
N MET A 1 7.93 10.25 0.44
CA MET A 1 8.81 10.52 -0.71
C MET A 1 10.19 10.98 -0.25
N GLU A 2 10.27 11.97 0.64
CA GLU A 2 11.52 12.52 1.20
C GLU A 2 12.53 11.45 1.65
N ARG A 3 12.07 10.45 2.41
CA ARG A 3 12.94 9.33 2.86
C ARG A 3 13.62 8.58 1.71
N ILE A 4 12.89 8.36 0.62
CA ILE A 4 13.42 7.65 -0.56
C ILE A 4 14.36 8.59 -1.33
N ALA A 5 13.99 9.86 -1.50
CA ALA A 5 14.82 10.86 -2.16
C ALA A 5 16.17 11.04 -1.44
N ALA A 6 16.16 11.20 -0.12
CA ALA A 6 17.36 11.31 0.70
C ALA A 6 18.23 10.04 0.65
N PHE A 7 17.61 8.85 0.66
CA PHE A 7 18.34 7.59 0.54
C PHE A 7 19.04 7.44 -0.82
N LEU A 8 18.43 7.96 -1.88
CA LEU A 8 18.95 7.90 -3.25
C LEU A 8 19.82 9.11 -3.63
N ASP A 9 20.04 10.06 -2.72
CA ASP A 9 20.74 11.33 -2.97
C ASP A 9 20.12 12.13 -4.14
N ILE A 10 18.78 12.18 -4.17
CA ILE A 10 18.01 12.91 -5.18
C ILE A 10 17.43 14.17 -4.55
N GLU A 11 17.76 15.33 -5.10
CA GLU A 11 17.14 16.60 -4.75
C GLU A 11 15.75 16.70 -5.39
N VAL A 12 14.73 16.95 -4.57
CA VAL A 12 13.34 17.15 -5.02
C VAL A 12 12.98 18.60 -4.77
N PRO A 13 12.82 19.43 -5.83
CA PRO A 13 12.38 20.81 -5.67
C PRO A 13 11.02 20.87 -4.98
N GLU A 14 10.90 21.65 -3.91
CA GLU A 14 9.64 21.78 -3.14
C GLU A 14 8.47 22.25 -4.02
N ALA A 15 8.75 23.08 -5.03
CA ALA A 15 7.77 23.56 -5.99
C ALA A 15 7.17 22.44 -6.88
N GLU A 16 7.91 21.35 -7.11
CA GLU A 16 7.45 20.22 -7.95
C GLU A 16 6.77 19.12 -7.14
N LEU A 17 6.96 19.12 -5.82
CA LEU A 17 6.49 18.08 -4.92
C LEU A 17 4.96 17.84 -5.02
N PRO A 18 4.09 18.86 -5.08
CA PRO A 18 2.65 18.63 -5.22
C PRO A 18 2.28 17.87 -6.50
N GLY A 19 2.87 18.25 -7.64
CA GLY A 19 2.58 17.61 -8.93
C GLY A 19 3.11 16.17 -8.98
N LEU A 20 4.26 15.92 -8.36
CA LEU A 20 4.79 14.56 -8.25
C LEU A 20 3.91 13.68 -7.36
N LEU A 21 3.42 14.19 -6.22
CA LEU A 21 2.50 13.45 -5.34
C LEU A 21 1.16 13.14 -6.01
N GLU A 22 0.63 14.06 -6.83
CA GLU A 22 -0.57 13.84 -7.64
C GLU A 22 -0.39 12.62 -8.57
N ASN A 23 0.71 12.60 -9.33
CA ASN A 23 1.03 11.54 -10.29
C ASN A 23 1.33 10.19 -9.62
N LEU A 24 1.84 10.21 -8.38
CA LEU A 24 2.10 9.01 -7.59
C LEU A 24 0.88 8.54 -6.79
N SER A 25 -0.26 9.24 -6.89
CA SER A 25 -1.48 8.83 -6.21
C SER A 25 -2.02 7.53 -6.80
N LEU A 26 -2.70 6.73 -5.97
CA LEU A 26 -3.37 5.51 -6.43
C LEU A 26 -4.34 5.78 -7.59
N ALA A 27 -5.03 6.93 -7.55
CA ALA A 27 -5.97 7.32 -8.58
C ALA A 27 -5.25 7.55 -9.92
N ALA A 28 -4.18 8.34 -9.93
CA ALA A 28 -3.38 8.60 -11.12
C ALA A 28 -2.78 7.31 -11.70
N MET A 29 -2.16 6.47 -10.85
CA MET A 29 -1.60 5.18 -11.29
C MET A 29 -2.66 4.25 -11.90
N ARG A 30 -3.86 4.21 -11.32
CA ARG A 30 -4.97 3.40 -11.83
C ARG A 30 -5.45 3.90 -13.19
N ASP A 31 -5.60 5.22 -13.35
CA ASP A 31 -6.09 5.81 -14.60
C ASP A 31 -5.06 5.68 -15.73
N GLU A 32 -3.77 5.81 -15.42
CA GLU A 32 -2.68 5.54 -16.35
C GLU A 32 -2.67 4.07 -16.79
N ALA A 33 -2.70 3.14 -15.84
CA ALA A 33 -2.73 1.72 -16.16
C ALA A 33 -3.97 1.30 -16.96
N ALA A 34 -5.14 1.92 -16.70
CA ALA A 34 -6.36 1.64 -17.45
C ALA A 34 -6.23 2.03 -18.93
N ARG A 35 -5.45 3.08 -19.23
CA ARG A 35 -5.15 3.53 -20.59
C ARG A 35 -4.10 2.66 -21.27
N ASP A 36 -3.01 2.36 -20.56
CA ASP A 36 -1.80 1.82 -21.16
C ASP A 36 -1.71 0.28 -21.10
N ARG A 37 -2.53 -0.35 -20.25
CA ARG A 37 -2.54 -1.80 -20.02
C ARG A 37 -3.93 -2.42 -20.22
N PRO A 38 -4.61 -2.21 -21.36
CA PRO A 38 -5.96 -2.75 -21.60
C PRO A 38 -6.02 -4.29 -21.51
N GLN A 39 -4.92 -4.98 -21.80
CA GLN A 39 -4.79 -6.44 -21.69
C GLN A 39 -5.00 -6.97 -20.26
N MET A 40 -4.90 -6.12 -19.23
CA MET A 40 -5.14 -6.53 -17.84
C MET A 40 -6.56 -7.05 -17.62
N ALA A 41 -7.52 -6.63 -18.43
CA ALA A 41 -8.89 -7.14 -18.40
C ALA A 41 -8.99 -8.64 -18.76
N GLN A 42 -7.95 -9.23 -19.36
CA GLN A 42 -7.89 -10.66 -19.67
C GLN A 42 -7.35 -11.50 -18.50
N ILE A 43 -6.67 -10.87 -17.54
CA ILE A 43 -5.99 -11.53 -16.42
C ILE A 43 -6.78 -11.30 -15.12
N TRP A 44 -7.36 -10.12 -14.95
CA TRP A 44 -8.07 -9.71 -13.74
C TRP A 44 -9.54 -9.44 -14.06
N THR A 45 -10.44 -9.93 -13.21
CA THR A 45 -11.87 -9.58 -13.27
C THR A 45 -12.02 -8.07 -13.11
N GLU A 46 -12.66 -7.37 -14.06
CA GLU A 46 -12.70 -5.89 -14.15
C GLU A 46 -11.34 -5.19 -14.36
N GLY A 47 -10.31 -5.94 -14.74
CA GLY A 47 -9.01 -5.44 -15.17
C GLY A 47 -8.29 -4.59 -14.13
N VAL A 48 -7.82 -3.42 -14.55
CA VAL A 48 -6.97 -2.53 -13.74
C VAL A 48 -7.69 -2.03 -12.47
N ARG A 49 -9.03 -1.92 -12.48
CA ARG A 49 -9.79 -1.36 -11.34
C ARG A 49 -9.76 -2.26 -10.11
N THR A 50 -9.77 -3.58 -10.29
CA THR A 50 -9.67 -4.54 -9.18
C THR A 50 -8.23 -4.76 -8.75
N PHE A 51 -7.26 -4.63 -9.67
CA PHE A 51 -5.85 -4.61 -9.32
C PHE A 51 -5.52 -3.42 -8.41
N PHE A 52 -5.87 -2.19 -8.82
CA PHE A 52 -5.75 -0.97 -8.00
C PHE A 52 -7.05 -0.65 -7.25
N PHE A 53 -7.39 -1.49 -6.27
CA PHE A 53 -8.73 -1.44 -5.65
C PHE A 53 -8.99 -0.21 -4.76
N LYS A 54 -8.50 -0.21 -3.50
CA LYS A 54 -8.78 0.87 -2.53
C LYS A 54 -7.54 1.57 -1.98
N GLY A 55 -6.38 0.90 -1.94
CA GLY A 55 -5.12 1.46 -1.41
C GLY A 55 -5.20 2.02 0.02
N THR A 56 -6.10 1.48 0.85
CA THR A 56 -6.21 1.84 2.26
C THR A 56 -5.72 0.69 3.16
N ASN A 57 -5.03 1.05 4.24
CA ASN A 57 -4.57 0.09 5.25
C ASN A 57 -5.72 -0.39 6.15
N GLY A 58 -5.53 -1.52 6.83
CA GLY A 58 -6.48 -2.02 7.84
C GLY A 58 -7.75 -2.68 7.30
N ARG A 59 -7.91 -2.79 5.97
CA ARG A 59 -9.10 -3.37 5.33
C ARG A 59 -9.43 -4.81 5.72
N TRP A 60 -8.44 -5.55 6.20
CA TRP A 60 -8.61 -6.93 6.64
C TRP A 60 -9.48 -7.03 7.90
N LYS A 61 -9.50 -5.99 8.75
CA LYS A 61 -10.26 -5.94 10.00
C LYS A 61 -11.77 -6.01 9.78
N ASP A 62 -12.25 -5.49 8.66
CA ASP A 62 -13.68 -5.50 8.30
C ASP A 62 -14.09 -6.75 7.50
N VAL A 63 -13.14 -7.66 7.21
CA VAL A 63 -13.37 -8.87 6.40
C VAL A 63 -13.35 -10.12 7.26
N LEU A 64 -12.47 -10.17 8.26
CA LEU A 64 -12.33 -11.32 9.15
C LEU A 64 -13.41 -11.32 10.23
N SER A 65 -13.94 -12.50 10.53
CA SER A 65 -14.76 -12.73 11.71
C SER A 65 -13.95 -12.62 13.00
N ALA A 66 -14.63 -12.57 14.14
CA ALA A 66 -13.97 -12.52 15.46
C ALA A 66 -13.08 -13.76 15.72
N ASP A 67 -13.51 -14.93 15.26
CA ASP A 67 -12.76 -16.18 15.43
C ASP A 67 -11.49 -16.19 14.55
N GLU A 68 -11.60 -15.73 13.30
CA GLU A 68 -10.46 -15.59 12.39
C GLU A 68 -9.47 -14.53 12.88
N LEU A 69 -9.97 -13.42 13.45
CA LEU A 69 -9.14 -12.41 14.07
C LEU A 69 -8.38 -12.98 15.28
N SER A 70 -9.05 -13.80 16.11
CA SER A 70 -8.40 -14.44 17.25
C SER A 70 -7.28 -15.40 16.81
N LEU A 71 -7.50 -16.17 15.75
CA LEU A 71 -6.46 -17.04 15.17
C LEU A 71 -5.27 -16.24 14.62
N TYR A 72 -5.56 -15.09 13.99
CA TYR A 72 -4.53 -14.16 13.53
C TYR A 72 -3.68 -13.65 14.70
N GLU A 73 -4.33 -13.17 15.78
CA GLU A 73 -3.67 -12.65 16.98
C GLU A 73 -2.72 -13.67 17.61
N GLU A 74 -3.19 -14.91 17.80
CA GLU A 74 -2.40 -16.00 18.35
C GLU A 74 -1.20 -16.36 17.46
N THR A 75 -1.42 -16.42 16.14
CA THR A 75 -0.36 -16.75 15.19
C THR A 75 0.66 -15.63 15.10
N ALA A 76 0.22 -14.36 15.03
CA ALA A 76 1.12 -13.21 14.99
C ALA A 76 1.99 -13.13 16.25
N ALA A 77 1.43 -13.41 17.44
CA ALA A 77 2.19 -13.44 18.68
C ALA A 77 3.23 -14.58 18.73
N ARG A 78 2.97 -15.71 18.05
CA ARG A 78 3.89 -16.84 17.98
C ARG A 78 5.02 -16.65 16.96
N GLU A 79 4.69 -16.10 15.78
CA GLU A 79 5.60 -16.09 14.63
C GLU A 79 6.34 -14.75 14.44
N LEU A 80 5.84 -13.64 14.99
CA LEU A 80 6.39 -12.31 14.75
C LEU A 80 6.95 -11.69 16.03
N THR A 81 8.05 -10.94 15.89
CA THR A 81 8.45 -10.01 16.95
C THR A 81 7.47 -8.83 17.01
N PRO A 82 7.40 -8.12 18.15
CA PRO A 82 6.54 -6.94 18.28
C PRO A 82 6.77 -5.89 17.17
N GLU A 83 8.02 -5.69 16.74
CA GLU A 83 8.40 -4.72 15.71
C GLU A 83 7.92 -5.17 14.32
N CYS A 84 8.13 -6.44 13.96
CA CYS A 84 7.65 -7.00 12.70
C CYS A 84 6.12 -6.95 12.63
N ARG A 85 5.45 -7.24 13.74
CA ARG A 85 3.99 -7.18 13.85
C ARG A 85 3.47 -5.76 13.66
N SER A 86 4.07 -4.78 14.33
CA SER A 86 3.73 -3.36 14.20
C SER A 86 3.92 -2.84 12.76
N TRP A 87 5.02 -3.23 12.09
CA TRP A 87 5.26 -2.91 10.69
C TRP A 87 4.18 -3.49 9.78
N LEU A 88 3.81 -4.75 9.98
CA LEU A 88 2.83 -5.47 9.14
C LEU A 88 1.41 -4.95 9.31
N GLU A 89 0.99 -4.62 10.53
CA GLU A 89 -0.39 -4.19 10.83
C GLU A 89 -0.70 -2.75 10.44
N GLY A 90 0.32 -1.93 10.17
CA GLY A 90 0.15 -0.64 9.53
C GLY A 90 0.77 0.56 10.23
N GLU A 91 1.62 0.38 11.24
CA GLU A 91 2.39 1.54 11.72
C GLU A 91 3.54 1.90 10.78
N GLY A 92 3.98 0.96 9.94
CA GLY A 92 5.29 1.06 9.30
C GLY A 92 6.39 1.17 10.36
N MET A 93 7.66 1.13 9.96
CA MET A 93 8.73 1.27 10.95
C MET A 93 8.77 2.73 11.44
N LYS A 94 8.28 2.99 12.66
CA LYS A 94 8.62 4.20 13.42
C LYS A 94 10.03 4.03 13.96
N PHE A 95 11.03 4.37 13.15
CA PHE A 95 12.36 4.59 13.68
C PHE A 95 12.33 5.92 14.49
N CYS A 96 12.86 5.88 15.71
CA CYS A 96 13.23 7.09 16.46
C CYS A 96 14.23 7.92 15.65
#